data_AF-A0A0Q7MJZ0-F1
#
_entry.id   AF-A0A0Q7MJZ0-F1
#
_cell.length_a   1.000
_cell.length_b   1.000
_cell.length_c   1.000
_cell.angle_alpha   90.00
_cell.angle_beta   90.00
_cell.angle_gamma   90.00
#
_symmetry.space_group_name_H-M   'P 1'
#
loop_
_entity.id
_entity.type
_entity.pdbx_description
1 polymer ?
#
loop_
_entity_poly.entity_id
_entity_poly.type
_entity_poly.pdbx_seq_one_letter_code
_entity_poly.pdbx_strand_id
1 'polypeptide(L)'
;MRDQLRAAQENLGTDVTPHDFRRTVATQVARGSTLAHATALLGHADESTTARHYVQRIHLAPDLRVVPAQLVAQASDEASI
;
A
#
# COMPACT_ATOMS: atom_id res chain seq x y z
N MET A 1 18.61 -10.76 -12.63
CA MET A 1 17.48 -10.62 -11.69
C MET A 1 16.81 -11.94 -11.35
N ARG A 2 16.35 -12.76 -12.33
CA ARG A 2 15.74 -14.08 -12.03
C ARG A 2 16.67 -15.00 -11.24
N ASP A 3 17.94 -15.07 -11.64
CA ASP A 3 18.92 -15.94 -10.97
C ASP A 3 19.30 -15.43 -9.58
N GLN A 4 19.44 -14.11 -9.44
CA GLN A 4 19.65 -13.48 -8.13
C GLN A 4 18.46 -13.67 -7.19
N LEU A 5 17.23 -13.58 -7.71
CA LEU A 5 16.02 -13.83 -6.94
C LEU A 5 15.90 -15.31 -6.55
N ARG A 6 16.30 -16.23 -7.43
CA ARG A 6 16.37 -17.67 -7.11
C ARG A 6 17.40 -17.96 -6.03
N ALA A 7 18.61 -17.41 -6.15
CA ALA A 7 19.66 -17.57 -5.15
C ALA A 7 19.27 -16.97 -3.80
N ALA A 8 18.65 -15.78 -3.78
CA ALA A 8 18.17 -15.15 -2.55
C ALA A 8 17.03 -15.93 -1.86
N GLN A 9 16.34 -16.80 -2.60
CA GLN A 9 15.29 -17.68 -2.08
C GLN A 9 15.78 -19.04 -1.64
N GLU A 10 17.08 -19.35 -1.77
CA GLU A 10 17.62 -20.56 -1.17
C GLU A 10 17.37 -20.54 0.34
N ASN A 11 16.64 -21.55 0.82
CA ASN A 11 16.17 -21.71 2.21
C ASN A 11 15.00 -20.81 2.64
N LEU A 12 14.39 -20.05 1.73
CA LEU A 12 13.07 -19.48 1.97
C LEU A 12 12.03 -20.59 1.81
N GLY A 13 11.19 -20.82 2.83
CA GLY A 13 10.08 -21.77 2.79
C GLY A 13 8.91 -21.34 1.90
N THR A 14 9.13 -20.36 1.01
CA THR A 14 8.10 -19.73 0.18
C THR A 14 8.68 -19.44 -1.19
N ASP A 15 7.93 -19.76 -2.25
CA ASP A 15 8.27 -19.41 -3.63
C ASP A 15 7.76 -17.99 -3.96
N VAL A 16 8.68 -17.11 -4.31
CA VAL A 16 8.44 -15.72 -4.68
C VAL A 16 8.75 -15.57 -6.16
N THR A 17 7.74 -15.22 -6.94
CA THR A 17 7.94 -15.01 -8.36
C THR A 17 8.60 -13.65 -8.63
N PRO A 18 9.23 -13.47 -9.80
CA PRO A 18 9.67 -12.14 -10.24
C PRO A 18 8.55 -11.09 -10.25
N HIS A 19 7.29 -11.50 -10.39
CA HIS A 19 6.17 -10.58 -10.33
C HIS A 19 5.89 -10.12 -8.89
N ASP A 20 5.95 -11.03 -7.92
CA ASP A 20 5.76 -10.72 -6.50
C ASP A 20 6.84 -9.78 -5.98
N PHE A 21 8.10 -10.02 -6.38
CA PHE A 21 9.20 -9.13 -6.05
C PHE A 21 8.98 -7.72 -6.63
N ARG A 22 8.61 -7.62 -7.92
CA ARG A 22 8.31 -6.32 -8.55
C ARG A 22 7.17 -5.59 -7.85
N ARG A 23 6.12 -6.31 -7.45
CA ARG A 23 4.98 -5.73 -6.71
C ARG A 23 5.40 -5.20 -5.34
N THR A 24 6.24 -5.95 -4.63
CA THR A 24 6.76 -5.54 -3.32
C THR A 24 7.59 -4.28 -3.42
N VAL A 25 8.59 -4.27 -4.33
CA VAL A 25 9.47 -3.12 -4.52
C VAL A 25 8.68 -1.88 -4.97
N ALA A 26 7.82 -2.02 -5.98
CA ALA A 26 7.02 -0.91 -6.48
C ALA A 26 6.08 -0.32 -5.41
N THR A 27 5.49 -1.17 -4.56
CA THR A 27 4.68 -0.72 -3.42
C THR A 27 5.50 0.11 -2.44
N GLN A 28 6.71 -0.33 -2.08
CA GLN A 28 7.57 0.39 -1.14
C GLN A 28 8.04 1.73 -1.72
N VAL A 29 8.40 1.77 -3.00
CA VAL A 29 8.79 3.01 -3.69
C VAL A 29 7.62 3.99 -3.79
N ALA A 30 6.44 3.52 -4.14
CA ALA A 30 5.25 4.36 -4.23
C ALA A 30 4.86 4.96 -2.86
N ARG A 31 4.98 4.20 -1.78
CA ARG A 31 4.73 4.66 -0.41
C ARG A 31 5.78 5.64 0.11
N GLY A 32 7.05 5.38 -0.17
CA GLY A 32 8.16 6.20 0.31
C GLY A 32 8.42 7.43 -0.57
N SER A 33 7.86 7.48 -1.77
CA SER A 33 8.06 8.58 -2.71
C SER A 33 6.77 8.90 -3.47
N THR A 34 6.63 8.50 -4.73
CA THR A 34 5.47 8.76 -5.58
C THR A 34 5.17 7.56 -6.50
N LEU A 35 3.94 7.49 -7.00
CA LEU A 35 3.54 6.52 -8.02
C LEU A 35 4.35 6.68 -9.31
N ALA A 36 4.68 7.92 -9.70
CA ALA A 36 5.51 8.22 -10.87
C ALA A 36 6.91 7.59 -10.77
N HIS A 37 7.56 7.65 -9.61
CA HIS A 37 8.86 7.00 -9.42
C HIS A 37 8.78 5.47 -9.52
N ALA A 38 7.72 4.86 -8.97
CA ALA A 38 7.51 3.43 -9.12
C ALA A 38 7.25 3.04 -10.59
N THR A 39 6.53 3.88 -11.33
CA THR A 39 6.26 3.70 -12.78
C THR A 39 7.56 3.79 -13.59
N ALA A 40 8.40 4.79 -13.31
CA ALA A 40 9.71 4.95 -13.94
C ALA A 40 10.65 3.77 -13.62
N LEU A 41 10.67 3.30 -12.37
CA LEU A 41 11.46 2.14 -11.95
C LEU A 41 11.08 0.86 -12.73
N LEU A 42 9.80 0.68 -13.03
CA LEU A 42 9.31 -0.47 -13.79
C LEU A 42 9.40 -0.28 -15.31
N GLY A 43 9.70 0.93 -15.78
CA GLY A 43 9.75 1.26 -17.21
C GLY A 43 8.39 1.24 -17.88
N HIS A 44 7.31 1.51 -17.15
CA HIS A 44 5.97 1.60 -17.75
C HIS A 44 5.72 3.00 -18.34
N ALA A 45 5.02 3.05 -19.46
CA ALA A 45 4.64 4.30 -20.11
C ALA A 45 3.48 5.03 -19.40
N ASP A 46 2.69 4.30 -18.59
CA ASP A 46 1.50 4.82 -17.91
C ASP A 46 1.45 4.34 -16.46
N GLU A 47 1.13 5.25 -15.55
CA GLU A 47 0.97 5.00 -14.13
C GLU A 47 -0.20 4.05 -13.84
N SER A 48 -1.22 3.98 -14.70
CA SER A 48 -2.39 3.11 -14.49
C SER A 48 -2.00 1.62 -14.37
N THR A 49 -1.04 1.18 -15.19
CA THR A 49 -0.54 -0.20 -15.18
C THR A 49 0.19 -0.49 -13.87
N THR A 50 1.04 0.44 -13.43
CA THR A 50 1.77 0.35 -12.16
C THR A 50 0.81 0.31 -10.96
N ALA A 51 -0.12 1.26 -10.90
CA ALA A 51 -1.09 1.36 -9.82
C ALA A 51 -1.97 0.11 -9.71
N ARG A 52 -2.41 -0.43 -10.86
CA ARG A 52 -3.33 -1.57 -10.89
C ARG A 52 -2.65 -2.90 -10.53
N HIS A 53 -1.44 -3.14 -11.02
CA HIS A 53 -0.82 -4.47 -11.00
C HIS A 53 0.37 -4.60 -10.04
N TYR A 54 1.03 -3.49 -9.71
CA TYR A 54 2.32 -3.50 -9.01
C TYR A 54 2.31 -2.74 -7.68
N VAL A 55 1.33 -1.89 -7.41
CA VAL A 55 1.23 -1.17 -6.13
C VAL A 55 0.08 -1.72 -5.30
N GLN A 56 0.35 -2.04 -4.03
CA GLN A 56 -0.65 -2.48 -3.08
C GLN A 56 -1.66 -1.35 -2.80
N ARG A 57 -2.94 -1.63 -3.02
CA ARG A 57 -4.04 -0.76 -2.58
C ARG A 57 -4.15 -0.80 -1.06
N ILE A 58 -4.11 0.37 -0.44
CA ILE A 58 -4.31 0.57 0.99
C ILE A 58 -5.71 1.13 1.23
N HIS A 59 -6.51 0.41 2.01
CA HIS A 59 -7.74 0.95 2.59
C HIS A 59 -7.40 1.52 3.95
N LEU A 60 -6.80 2.71 3.96
CA LEU A 60 -6.55 3.43 5.20
C LEU A 60 -7.79 4.23 5.55
N ALA A 61 -8.52 3.81 6.58
CA ALA A 61 -9.55 4.64 7.18
C ALA A 61 -8.89 5.67 8.12
N PRO A 62 -9.39 6.92 8.18
CA PRO A 62 -8.98 7.85 9.22
C PRO A 62 -9.32 7.29 10.61
N ASP A 63 -8.65 7.77 11.66
CA ASP A 63 -8.99 7.38 13.02
C ASP A 63 -10.40 7.86 13.39
N LEU A 64 -11.34 6.91 13.47
CA LEU A 64 -12.76 7.20 13.70
C LEU A 64 -13.13 7.29 15.19
N ARG A 65 -12.16 7.16 16.12
CA ARG A 65 -12.43 7.26 17.57
C ARG A 65 -12.99 8.63 17.98
N VAL A 66 -12.83 9.66 17.14
CA VAL A 66 -13.45 10.98 17.33
C VAL A 66 -14.97 10.96 17.21
N VAL A 67 -15.53 10.06 16.38
CA VAL A 67 -16.96 10.04 16.06
C VAL A 67 -17.81 9.68 17.29
N PRO A 68 -17.53 8.61 18.05
CA PRO A 68 -18.27 8.33 19.29
C PRO A 68 -18.21 9.47 20.31
N ALA A 69 -17.05 10.13 20.45
CA ALA A 69 -16.89 11.24 21.40
C ALA A 69 -17.78 12.44 21.02
N GLN A 70 -17.89 12.75 19.73
CA GLN A 70 -18.79 13.80 19.22
C GLN A 70 -20.26 13.48 19.49
N LEU A 71 -20.69 12.22 19.27
CA LEU A 71 -22.07 11.82 19.53
C LEU A 71 -22.44 11.94 21.01
N VAL A 72 -21.54 11.57 21.92
CA VAL A 72 -21.76 11.71 23.37
C VAL A 72 -21.90 13.19 23.76
N ALA A 73 -21.06 14.07 23.20
CA ALA A 73 -21.16 15.50 23.44
C ALA A 73 -22.51 16.07 22.95
N GLN A 74 -22.93 15.73 21.73
CA GLN A 74 -24.22 16.15 21.17
C GLN A 74 -25.41 15.70 22.02
N ALA A 75 -25.41 14.45 22.50
CA ALA A 75 -26.47 13.93 23.36
C ALA A 75 -26.52 14.65 24.73
N SER A 76 -25.38 15.12 25.23
CA SER A 76 -25.30 15.85 26.49
C SER A 76 -25.82 17.29 26.36
N ASP A 77 -25.58 17.93 25.21
CA ASP A 77 -26.11 19.26 24.89
C ASP A 77 -27.63 19.23 24.75
N GLU A 78 -28.20 18.23 24.06
CA GLU A 78 -29.66 18.07 23.92
C GLU A 78 -30.37 17.80 25.26
N ALA A 79 -29.72 17.09 26.19
CA ALA A 79 -30.27 16.82 27.51
C ALA A 79 -30.26 18.03 28.47
N SER A 80 -29.56 19.11 28.11
CA SER A 80 -29.47 20.35 28.90
C SER A 80 -30.42 21.46 28.44
N ILE A 81 -31.28 21.18 27.45
CA ILE A 81 -32.32 22.08 26.90
C ILE A 81 -33.69 21.66 27.42
#